data_AF-A0A843VPK9-F1
#
_entry.id   AF-A0A843VPK9-F1
#
_cell.length_a   1.000
_cell.length_b   1.000
_cell.length_c   1.000
_cell.angle_alpha   90.00
_cell.angle_beta   90.00
_cell.angle_gamma   90.00
#
_symmetry.space_group_name_H-M   'P 1'
#
loop_
_entity.id
_entity.type
_entity.pdbx_description
1 polymer ?
#
loop_
_entity_poly.entity_id
_entity_poly.type
_entity_poly.pdbx_seq_one_letter_code
_entity_poly.pdbx_strand_id
1 'polypeptide(L)'
;MLQGGQQSCIFQGFKSSKPDLMMPYVVHVLQLIDVVFKDKNGDEGVTKAAVAVMGDLVDVLGPNVSIMLFKDRMLFHTEILGECFRSGDAQLKETATWTQGMLGRVLVS
;
A
#
# COMPACT_ATOMS: atom_id res chain seq x y z
N MET A 1 -11.92 17.68 3.38
CA MET A 1 -13.07 16.84 3.73
C MET A 1 -12.71 15.42 3.30
N LEU A 2 -12.25 14.59 4.23
CA LEU A 2 -11.90 13.18 3.98
C LEU A 2 -13.22 12.41 3.99
N GLN A 3 -13.68 11.96 2.83
CA GLN A 3 -14.79 11.01 2.72
C GLN A 3 -14.21 9.64 2.37
N GLY A 4 -14.62 8.62 3.11
CA GLY A 4 -14.56 7.21 2.67
C GLY A 4 -13.20 6.54 2.75
N GLY A 5 -13.06 5.53 3.61
CA GLY A 5 -11.86 4.71 3.79
C GLY A 5 -10.81 5.35 4.69
N GLN A 6 -10.32 4.61 5.70
CA GLN A 6 -9.13 5.01 6.47
C GLN A 6 -7.91 4.96 5.54
N GLN A 7 -7.61 6.06 4.87
CA GLN A 7 -6.41 6.25 4.07
C GLN A 7 -5.25 6.61 5.01
N SER A 8 -4.08 6.00 4.81
CA SER A 8 -2.87 6.35 5.56
C SER A 8 -2.24 7.61 4.95
N CYS A 9 -1.63 8.42 5.80
CA CYS A 9 -0.87 9.62 5.40
C CYS A 9 0.52 9.67 6.06
N ILE A 10 0.99 8.55 6.62
CA ILE A 10 2.25 8.48 7.37
C ILE A 10 3.47 8.88 6.53
N PHE A 11 3.46 8.56 5.23
CA PHE A 11 4.53 8.88 4.30
C PHE A 11 4.36 10.23 3.61
N GLN A 12 3.19 10.87 3.68
CA GLN A 12 2.94 12.16 3.03
C GLN A 12 3.92 13.26 3.46
N GLY A 13 4.49 13.16 4.67
CA GLY A 13 5.57 14.04 5.13
C GLY A 13 6.83 14.00 4.27
N PHE A 14 7.06 12.93 3.50
CA PHE A 14 8.20 12.75 2.60
C PHE A 14 7.98 13.29 1.17
N LYS A 15 6.73 13.57 0.79
CA LYS A 15 6.35 14.01 -0.57
C LYS A 15 7.03 15.31 -0.99
N SER A 16 7.34 16.19 -0.01
CA SER A 16 8.04 17.45 -0.21
C SER A 16 9.48 17.46 0.32
N SER A 17 9.86 16.51 1.18
CA SER A 17 11.11 16.53 1.95
C SER A 17 12.21 15.59 1.44
N LYS A 18 12.18 15.26 0.14
CA LYS A 18 13.06 14.33 -0.60
C LYS A 18 12.62 12.87 -0.46
N PRO A 19 11.77 12.36 -1.36
CA PRO A 19 11.38 10.94 -1.40
C PRO A 19 12.59 9.99 -1.44
N ASP A 20 13.74 10.45 -1.94
CA ASP A 20 15.01 9.72 -1.94
C ASP A 20 15.47 9.27 -0.54
N LEU A 21 15.11 9.99 0.52
CA LEU A 21 15.45 9.58 1.90
C LEU A 21 14.72 8.30 2.32
N MET A 22 13.56 8.03 1.74
CA MET A 22 12.76 6.84 2.04
C MET A 22 13.20 5.63 1.21
N MET A 23 13.84 5.85 0.05
CA MET A 23 14.23 4.81 -0.90
C MET A 23 14.97 3.60 -0.28
N PRO A 24 15.92 3.77 0.67
CA PRO A 24 16.59 2.62 1.30
C PRO A 24 15.67 1.75 2.16
N TYR A 25 14.54 2.29 2.63
CA TYR A 25 13.66 1.65 3.60
C TYR A 25 12.40 1.02 2.98
N VAL A 26 12.10 1.34 1.71
CA VAL A 26 10.89 0.89 1.00
C VAL A 26 10.74 -0.63 1.05
N VAL A 27 11.82 -1.36 0.76
CA VAL A 27 11.82 -2.84 0.79
C VAL A 27 11.44 -3.38 2.18
N HIS A 28 11.91 -2.74 3.24
CA HIS A 28 11.61 -3.15 4.61
C HIS A 28 10.14 -2.91 4.97
N VAL A 29 9.56 -1.78 4.54
CA VAL A 29 8.13 -1.49 4.73
C VAL A 29 7.27 -2.49 3.97
N LEU A 30 7.66 -2.82 2.74
CA LEU A 30 6.97 -3.79 1.91
C LEU A 30 7.04 -5.22 2.51
N GLN A 31 8.17 -5.61 3.09
CA GLN A 31 8.31 -6.86 3.84
C GLN A 31 7.44 -6.87 5.09
N LEU A 32 7.34 -5.76 5.82
CA LEU A 32 6.44 -5.64 6.96
C LEU A 32 4.98 -5.85 6.54
N ILE A 33 4.54 -5.23 5.45
CA ILE A 33 3.19 -5.42 4.90
C ILE A 33 2.95 -6.90 4.54
N ASP A 34 3.92 -7.55 3.90
CA ASP A 34 3.84 -8.98 3.54
C ASP A 34 3.73 -9.90 4.78
N VAL A 35 4.51 -9.63 5.84
CA VAL A 35 4.45 -10.37 7.10
C VAL A 35 3.09 -10.19 7.78
N VAL A 36 2.59 -8.95 7.84
CA VAL A 36 1.28 -8.63 8.42
C VAL A 36 0.17 -9.35 7.67
N PHE A 37 0.23 -9.34 6.34
CA PHE A 37 -0.79 -9.98 5.51
C PHE A 37 -0.79 -11.51 5.62
N LYS A 38 0.38 -12.13 5.76
CA LYS A 38 0.51 -13.58 5.90
C LYS A 38 0.10 -14.11 7.27
N ASP A 39 -0.11 -13.24 8.25
CA ASP A 39 -0.63 -13.63 9.55
C ASP A 39 -2.13 -13.93 9.47
N LYS A 40 -2.45 -15.23 9.42
CA LYS A 40 -3.83 -15.73 9.34
C LYS A 40 -4.66 -15.47 10.60
N ASN A 41 -4.03 -15.05 11.70
CA ASN A 41 -4.72 -14.61 12.91
C ASN A 41 -4.90 -13.09 12.97
N GLY A 42 -4.45 -12.37 11.93
CA GLY A 42 -4.55 -10.93 11.84
C GLY A 42 -6.01 -10.45 11.74
N ASP A 43 -6.32 -9.40 12.49
CA ASP A 43 -7.61 -8.72 12.42
C ASP A 43 -7.77 -7.96 11.10
N GLU A 44 -8.99 -7.88 10.56
CA GLU A 44 -9.27 -7.16 9.31
C GLU A 44 -8.86 -5.67 9.37
N GLY A 45 -8.90 -5.05 10.56
CA GLY A 45 -8.43 -3.70 10.80
C GLY A 45 -6.92 -3.54 10.63
N VAL A 46 -6.14 -4.58 10.98
CA VAL A 46 -4.68 -4.60 10.79
C VAL A 46 -4.36 -4.73 9.29
N THR A 47 -5.07 -5.61 8.58
CA THR A 47 -4.95 -5.73 7.12
C THR A 47 -5.31 -4.43 6.42
N LYS A 48 -6.38 -3.76 6.85
CA LYS A 48 -6.80 -2.45 6.34
C LYS A 48 -5.70 -1.40 6.51
N ALA A 49 -5.08 -1.33 7.68
CA ALA A 49 -3.99 -0.41 7.94
C ALA A 49 -2.77 -0.70 7.05
N ALA A 50 -2.40 -1.97 6.88
CA ALA A 50 -1.28 -2.36 6.02
C ALA A 50 -1.52 -1.98 4.54
N VAL A 51 -2.74 -2.22 4.03
CA VAL A 51 -3.14 -1.81 2.68
C VAL A 51 -3.13 -0.29 2.51
N ALA A 52 -3.63 0.44 3.50
CA ALA A 52 -3.60 1.90 3.49
C ALA A 52 -2.16 2.45 3.45
N VAL A 53 -1.26 1.86 4.24
CA VAL A 53 0.18 2.21 4.25
C VAL A 53 0.84 1.90 2.91
N MET A 54 0.46 0.81 2.24
CA MET A 54 0.94 0.48 0.89
C MET A 54 0.54 1.56 -0.12
N GLY A 55 -0.73 1.98 -0.14
CA GLY A 55 -1.19 3.02 -1.05
C GLY A 55 -0.52 4.38 -0.82
N ASP A 56 -0.30 4.73 0.45
CA ASP A 56 0.40 5.97 0.83
C ASP A 56 1.88 5.96 0.39
N LEU A 57 2.57 4.84 0.59
CA LEU A 57 3.95 4.65 0.14
C LEU A 57 4.07 4.84 -1.39
N VAL A 58 3.11 4.28 -2.14
CA VAL A 58 3.06 4.38 -3.59
C VAL A 58 2.79 5.82 -4.06
N ASP A 59 1.86 6.54 -3.42
CA ASP A 59 1.54 7.93 -3.75
C ASP A 59 2.71 8.90 -3.49
N VAL A 60 3.53 8.61 -2.48
CA VAL A 60 4.68 9.45 -2.10
C VAL A 60 5.89 9.23 -2.98
N LEU A 61 6.19 7.97 -3.32
CA LEU A 61 7.40 7.61 -4.06
C LEU A 61 7.22 7.66 -5.58
N GLY A 62 5.98 7.58 -6.06
CA GLY A 62 5.68 7.66 -7.49
C GLY A 62 6.49 6.65 -8.31
N PRO A 63 6.89 6.99 -9.56
CA PRO A 63 7.52 6.04 -10.49
C PRO A 63 8.77 5.30 -9.97
N ASN A 64 9.46 5.89 -8.99
CA ASN A 64 10.64 5.28 -8.36
C ASN A 64 10.29 3.98 -7.61
N VAL A 65 9.07 3.87 -7.08
CA VAL A 65 8.61 2.66 -6.39
C VAL A 65 8.25 1.53 -7.36
N SER A 66 7.80 1.84 -8.57
CA SER A 66 7.47 0.82 -9.60
C SER A 66 8.68 -0.06 -9.88
N ILE A 67 9.86 0.51 -10.02
CA ILE A 67 11.09 -0.26 -10.27
C ILE A 67 11.37 -1.25 -9.13
N MET A 68 11.10 -0.89 -7.88
CA MET A 68 11.29 -1.75 -6.72
C MET A 68 10.19 -2.80 -6.56
N LEU A 69 8.93 -2.43 -6.83
CA LEU A 69 7.81 -3.37 -6.86
C LEU A 69 8.02 -4.46 -7.95
N PHE A 70 8.59 -4.11 -9.10
CA PHE A 70 8.80 -5.05 -10.20
C PHE A 70 10.10 -5.85 -10.14
N LYS A 71 11.20 -5.30 -9.61
CA LYS A 71 12.49 -6.01 -9.57
C LYS A 71 12.50 -7.19 -8.59
N ASP A 72 11.85 -7.07 -7.43
CA ASP A 72 11.97 -8.07 -6.35
C ASP A 72 10.74 -8.98 -6.17
N ARG A 73 9.92 -9.16 -7.23
CA ARG A 73 8.74 -10.05 -7.22
C ARG A 73 7.67 -9.64 -6.20
N MET A 74 7.31 -8.37 -6.14
CA MET A 74 6.15 -7.95 -5.36
C MET A 74 4.82 -8.21 -6.08
N LEU A 75 4.61 -9.41 -6.64
CA LEU A 75 3.27 -9.82 -7.11
C LEU A 75 2.29 -10.03 -5.94
N PHE A 76 2.77 -9.99 -4.69
CA PHE A 76 1.92 -10.12 -3.50
C PHE A 76 0.85 -9.02 -3.41
N HIS A 77 1.05 -7.84 -4.01
CA HIS A 77 0.03 -6.78 -3.95
C HIS A 77 -1.28 -7.17 -4.62
N THR A 78 -1.25 -7.99 -5.69
CA THR A 78 -2.48 -8.47 -6.35
C THR A 78 -3.19 -9.52 -5.51
N GLU A 79 -2.44 -10.36 -4.79
CA GLU A 79 -2.97 -11.32 -3.83
C GLU A 79 -3.62 -10.60 -2.63
N ILE A 80 -2.93 -9.61 -2.06
CA ILE A 80 -3.44 -8.74 -0.99
C ILE A 80 -4.75 -8.08 -1.38
N LEU A 81 -4.75 -7.38 -2.52
CA LEU A 81 -5.95 -6.69 -2.99
C LEU A 81 -7.07 -7.68 -3.31
N GLY A 82 -6.75 -8.84 -3.89
CA GLY A 82 -7.71 -9.90 -4.17
C GLY A 82 -8.38 -10.49 -2.92
N GLU A 83 -7.66 -10.61 -1.81
CA GLU A 83 -8.25 -10.98 -0.51
C GLU A 83 -9.10 -9.86 0.08
N CYS A 84 -8.63 -8.61 0.01
CA CYS A 84 -9.39 -7.46 0.49
C CYS A 84 -10.74 -7.32 -0.23
N PHE A 85 -10.79 -7.55 -1.55
CA PHE A 85 -12.04 -7.51 -2.31
C PHE A 85 -13.01 -8.65 -1.97
N ARG A 86 -12.51 -9.76 -1.42
CA ARG A 86 -13.32 -10.90 -0.97
C ARG A 86 -13.81 -10.77 0.48
N SER A 87 -13.26 -9.86 1.29
CA SER A 87 -13.68 -9.62 2.68
C SER A 87 -15.16 -9.22 2.79
N GLY A 88 -15.75 -9.35 3.98
CA GLY A 88 -17.06 -8.78 4.29
C GLY A 88 -17.02 -7.27 4.61
N ASP A 89 -15.84 -6.72 4.93
CA ASP A 89 -15.68 -5.34 5.37
C ASP A 89 -15.69 -4.36 4.18
N ALA A 90 -16.70 -3.50 4.13
CA ALA A 90 -16.85 -2.46 3.12
C ALA A 90 -15.72 -1.41 3.18
N GLN A 91 -15.23 -1.06 4.36
CA GLN A 91 -14.14 -0.10 4.53
C GLN A 91 -12.80 -0.66 4.05
N LEU A 92 -12.57 -1.96 4.24
CA LEU A 92 -11.38 -2.64 3.71
C LEU A 92 -11.39 -2.62 2.18
N LYS A 93 -12.55 -2.92 1.55
CA LYS A 93 -12.72 -2.85 0.10
C LYS A 93 -12.50 -1.46 -0.47
N GLU A 94 -13.01 -0.43 0.21
CA GLU A 94 -12.80 0.95 -0.18
C GLU A 94 -11.32 1.34 -0.13
N THR A 95 -10.63 0.94 0.95
CA THR A 95 -9.19 1.17 1.13
C THR A 95 -8.37 0.44 0.07
N ALA A 96 -8.74 -0.80 -0.26
CA ALA A 96 -8.13 -1.58 -1.33
C ALA A 96 -8.36 -0.95 -2.71
N THR A 97 -9.57 -0.44 -2.97
CA THR A 97 -9.91 0.27 -4.22
C THR A 97 -9.04 1.51 -4.41
N TRP A 98 -8.92 2.31 -3.35
CA TRP A 98 -8.05 3.50 -3.36
C TRP A 98 -6.58 3.12 -3.62
N THR A 99 -6.08 2.10 -2.92
CA THR A 99 -4.70 1.61 -3.06
C THR A 99 -4.41 1.09 -4.47
N GLN A 100 -5.34 0.34 -5.05
CA GLN A 100 -5.26 -0.11 -6.45
C GLN A 100 -5.22 1.09 -7.41
N GLY A 101 -5.98 2.15 -7.13
CA GLY A 101 -5.93 3.40 -7.88
C GLY A 101 -4.56 4.09 -7.80
N MET A 102 -3.90 4.08 -6.63
CA MET A 102 -2.56 4.63 -6.48
C MET A 102 -1.55 3.82 -7.29
N LEU A 103 -1.58 2.49 -7.19
CA LEU A 103 -0.75 1.61 -8.01
C LEU A 103 -0.95 1.88 -9.50
N GLY A 104 -2.19 1.93 -9.98
CA GLY A 104 -2.51 2.20 -11.38
C GLY A 104 -1.92 3.51 -11.92
N ARG A 105 -1.82 4.56 -11.10
CA ARG A 105 -1.20 5.84 -11.50
C ARG A 105 0.29 5.70 -11.79
N VAL A 106 0.98 4.82 -11.06
CA VAL A 106 2.42 4.61 -11.17
C VAL A 106 2.79 3.51 -12.19
N LEU A 107 1.84 2.62 -12.51
CA LEU A 107 2.04 1.55 -13.49
C LEU A 107 1.83 1.98 -14.95
N VAL A 108 1.11 3.09 -15.16
CA VAL A 108 0.76 3.63 -16.49
C VAL A 108 1.63 4.85 -16.85
N SER A 109 2.55 5.27 -15.96
CA SER A 109 3.53 6.33 -16.20
C SER A 109 4.82 5.80 -16.81
#